data_AF-A0A6J6DDP7-F1
#
_entry.id   AF-A0A6J6DDP7-F1
#
_cell.length_a   1.000
_cell.length_b   1.000
_cell.length_c   1.000
_cell.angle_alpha   90.00
_cell.angle_beta   90.00
_cell.angle_gamma   90.00
#
_symmetry.space_group_name_H-M   'P 1'
#
loop_
_entity.id
_entity.type
_entity.pdbx_description
1 polymer ?
#
loop_
_entity_poly.entity_id
_entity_poly.type
_entity_poly.pdbx_seq_one_letter_code
_entity_poly.pdbx_strand_id
1 'polypeptide(L)' 'MMFEAFLQLRGEVPEERKIHSLAEGRKLALTHNLGGYPGEMVSFISLLGAELD' A
#
# COMPACT_ATOMS: atom_id res chain seq x y z
N MET A 1 -7.03 2.60 0.31
CA MET A 1 -5.66 2.59 -0.28
C MET A 1 -5.09 1.19 -0.50
N MET A 2 -5.57 0.14 0.18
CA MET A 2 -5.05 -1.22 0.01
C MET A 2 -5.11 -1.76 -1.43
N PHE A 3 -6.16 -1.44 -2.19
CA PHE A 3 -6.26 -1.86 -3.59
C PHE A 3 -5.15 -1.28 -4.47
N GLU A 4 -4.82 0.01 -4.32
CA GLU A 4 -3.70 0.62 -5.06
C GLU A 4 -2.36 -0.02 -4.65
N ALA A 5 -2.14 -0.27 -3.36
CA ALA A 5 -0.95 -0.99 -2.90
C ALA A 5 -0.85 -2.39 -3.54
N PHE A 6 -1.98 -3.10 -3.65
CA PHE A 6 -2.02 -4.41 -4.30
C PHE A 6 -1.65 -4.35 -5.79
N LEU A 7 -2.17 -3.38 -6.54
CA LEU A 7 -1.81 -3.18 -7.95
C LEU A 7 -0.33 -2.82 -8.13
N GLN A 8 0.21 -1.94 -7.26
CA GLN A 8 1.61 -1.54 -7.28
C GLN A 8 2.53 -2.75 -7.05
N LEU A 9 2.25 -3.54 -6.01
CA LEU A 9 3.03 -4.74 -5.67
C LEU A 9 3.03 -5.80 -6.79
N ARG A 10 1.98 -5.83 -7.61
CA ARG A 10 1.86 -6.77 -8.75
C ARG A 10 2.33 -6.19 -10.08
N GLY A 11 2.74 -4.91 -10.10
CA GLY A 11 3.12 -4.23 -11.34
C GLY A 11 1.97 -4.02 -12.33
N GLU A 12 0.72 -4.01 -11.84
CA GLU A 12 -0.49 -3.85 -12.66
C GLU A 12 -0.91 -2.37 -12.83
N VAL A 13 -0.13 -1.45 -12.27
CA VAL A 13 -0.33 -0.01 -12.43
C VAL A 13 0.25 0.50 -13.75
N PRO A 14 -0.31 1.58 -14.32
CA PRO A 14 0.32 2.30 -15.42
C PRO A 14 1.73 2.77 -15.07
N GLU A 15 2.64 2.76 -16.06
CA GLU A 15 4.06 3.06 -15.85
C GLU A 15 4.27 4.46 -15.25
N GLU A 16 3.44 5.44 -15.62
CA GLU A 16 3.53 6.82 -15.09
C GLU A 16 3.16 6.94 -13.60
N ARG A 17 2.58 5.91 -13.00
CA ARG A 17 2.21 5.88 -11.57
C ARG A 17 3.01 4.87 -10.76
N LYS A 18 3.97 4.19 -11.39
CA LYS A 18 4.72 3.10 -10.76
C LYS A 18 5.66 3.62 -9.67
N ILE A 19 5.64 2.99 -8.51
CA ILE A 19 6.57 3.32 -7.43
C ILE A 19 7.91 2.61 -7.69
N HIS A 20 8.96 3.39 -8.00
CA HIS A 20 10.27 2.86 -8.38
C HIS A 20 10.95 1.99 -7.32
N SER A 21 10.70 2.23 -6.04
CA SER A 21 11.29 1.42 -4.96
C SER A 21 10.86 -0.05 -4.98
N LEU A 22 9.76 -0.40 -5.66
CA LEU A 22 9.37 -1.79 -5.90
C LEU A 22 10.27 -2.45 -6.97
N ALA A 23 10.74 -1.68 -7.96
CA ALA A 23 11.73 -2.14 -8.93
C ALA A 23 13.12 -2.39 -8.30
N GLU A 24 13.40 -1.78 -7.15
CA GLU A 24 14.61 -1.98 -6.36
C GLU A 24 14.54 -3.23 -5.45
N GLY A 25 13.47 -4.03 -5.56
CA GLY A 25 13.33 -5.31 -4.87
C GLY A 25 12.54 -5.26 -3.55
N ARG A 26 11.91 -4.14 -3.22
CA ARG A 26 10.96 -4.10 -2.09
C ARG A 26 9.69 -4.87 -2.43
N LYS A 27 9.25 -5.72 -1.50
CA LYS A 27 8.09 -6.63 -1.69
C LYS A 27 6.90 -6.35 -0.78
N LEU A 28 7.01 -5.36 0.11
CA LEU A 28 5.96 -5.02 1.08
C LEU A 28 5.55 -3.56 0.93
N ALA A 29 4.26 -3.30 1.09
CA ALA A 29 3.68 -1.97 1.16
C ALA A 29 3.11 -1.72 2.55
N LEU A 30 3.12 -0.45 3.00
CA LEU A 30 2.43 0.00 4.20
C LEU A 30 1.27 0.89 3.81
N THR A 31 0.08 0.63 4.34
CA THR A 31 -1.04 1.56 4.28
C THR A 31 -1.43 2.01 5.68
N HIS A 32 -1.67 3.31 5.83
CA HIS A 32 -2.16 3.92 7.05
C HIS A 32 -3.45 4.66 6.71
N ASN A 33 -4.56 4.17 7.21
CA ASN A 33 -5.89 4.72 7.01
C ASN A 33 -6.39 5.33 8.31
N LEU A 34 -6.86 6.58 8.24
CA LEU A 34 -7.50 7.27 9.35
C LEU A 34 -8.99 7.38 9.05
N GLY A 35 -9.82 7.12 10.06
CA GLY A 35 -11.26 7.28 9.97
C GLY A 35 -11.85 7.80 11.28
N GLY A 36 -12.92 8.58 11.19
CA GLY A 36 -13.56 9.23 12.32
C GLY A 36 -13.36 10.74 12.35
N TYR A 37 -13.86 11.37 13.41
CA TYR A 37 -13.78 12.82 13.62
C TYR A 37 -12.59 13.19 14.49
N PRO A 38 -12.12 14.46 14.45
CA PRO A 38 -11.09 14.95 15.36
C PRO A 38 -11.42 14.63 16.82
N GLY A 39 -10.52 13.91 17.51
CA GLY A 39 -10.70 13.45 18.89
C GLY A 39 -11.20 12.01 19.06
N GLU A 40 -11.73 11.40 18.00
CA GLU A 40 -12.28 10.02 17.99
C GLU A 40 -11.72 9.20 16.81
N MET A 41 -10.57 9.61 16.28
CA MET A 41 -9.97 8.99 15.11
C MET A 41 -9.46 7.58 15.44
N VAL A 42 -9.76 6.63 14.55
CA VAL A 42 -9.13 5.31 14.56
C VAL A 42 -8.09 5.26 13.45
N SER A 43 -6.91 4.77 13.82
CA SER A 43 -5.83 4.44 12.89
C SER A 43 -5.87 2.95 12.57
N PHE A 44 -5.89 2.65 11.27
CA PHE A 44 -5.68 1.31 10.76
C PHE A 44 -4.37 1.30 9.97
N ILE A 45 -3.40 0.51 10.44
CA ILE A 45 -2.10 0.34 9.80
C ILE A 45 -1.98 -1.12 9.37
N SER A 46 -1.58 -1.35 8.11
CA SER A 46 -1.35 -2.68 7.59
C SER A 46 -0.09 -2.75 6.75
N LEU A 47 0.59 -3.89 6.83
CA LEU A 47 1.62 -4.32 5.90
C LEU A 47 1.00 -5.30 4.92
N LEU A 48 1.28 -5.12 3.63
CA LEU A 48 0.70 -5.90 2.54
C LEU A 48 1.82 -6.46 1.67
N GLY A 49 1.72 -7.74 1.32
CA GLY A 49 2.54 -8.42 0.31
C GLY A 49 1.64 -9.00 -0.79
N ALA A 50 2.21 -9.25 -1.97
CA ALA A 50 1.50 -9.93 -3.07
C ALA A 50 1.59 -11.47 -2.99
N GLU A 51 2.48 -11.98 -2.14
CA GLU A 51 2.76 -13.40 -1.92
C GLU A 51 2.55 -13.73 -0.44
N LEU A 52 2.33 -15.01 -0.14
CA LEU A 52 2.32 -15.52 1.24
C LEU A 52 3.78 -15.76 1.66
N ASP A 53 4.11 -15.38 2.90
CA ASP A 53 5.40 -15.68 3.53
C ASP A 53 5.49 -17.15 4.00
#